data_AF-A0A7J3Y1K3-F1
#
_entry.id   AF-A0A7J3Y1K3-F1
#
_cell.length_a   1.000
_cell.length_b   1.000
_cell.length_c   1.000
_cell.angle_alpha   90.00
_cell.angle_beta   90.00
_cell.angle_gamma   90.00
#
_symmetry.space_group_name_H-M   'P 1'
#
loop_
_entity.id
_entity.type
_entity.pdbx_description
1 polymer ?
#
loop_
_entity_poly.entity_id
_entity_poly.type
_entity_poly.pdbx_seq_one_letter_code
_entity_poly.pdbx_strand_id
1 'polypeptide(L)'
;MSVEATDLSKVGNGVEAEDEISYLSDFLDASIALYKIGGGVYDSEAIRYMFAGVSKWLEMIGPLNYYPGLIEKLSDAGVRKLWEADLDADLISKALEAGWECKIASLIGGEGEIVEYCREVAGELLKSLGVDYTGILKAFEGESGRPEFYSSLIGLTLVLATNI
;
A
#
# COMPACT_ATOMS: atom_id res chain seq x y z
N MET A 1 -24.61 -25.75 15.23
CA MET A 1 -24.48 -24.30 14.96
C MET A 1 -23.97 -24.19 13.53
N SER A 2 -24.83 -23.73 12.61
CA SER A 2 -24.47 -23.54 11.21
C SER A 2 -23.58 -22.31 11.10
N VAL A 3 -22.43 -22.47 10.46
CA VAL A 3 -21.61 -21.36 10.00
C VAL A 3 -22.46 -20.65 8.96
N GLU A 4 -22.93 -19.43 9.25
CA GLU A 4 -23.49 -18.57 8.22
C GLU A 4 -22.38 -18.33 7.20
N ALA A 5 -22.57 -18.85 5.99
CA ALA A 5 -21.69 -18.58 4.88
C ALA A 5 -21.66 -17.06 4.68
N THR A 6 -20.49 -16.45 4.88
CA THR A 6 -20.26 -15.04 4.60
C THR A 6 -20.68 -14.77 3.16
N ASP A 7 -21.71 -13.94 2.99
CA ASP A 7 -22.29 -13.61 1.70
C ASP A 7 -21.29 -12.77 0.88
N LEU A 8 -20.51 -13.45 0.04
CA LEU A 8 -19.51 -12.87 -0.85
C LEU A 8 -20.11 -11.92 -1.90
N SER A 9 -21.44 -11.85 -2.05
CA SER A 9 -22.10 -10.86 -2.92
C SER A 9 -21.92 -9.41 -2.44
N LYS A 10 -21.46 -9.19 -1.19
CA LYS A 10 -21.01 -7.89 -0.70
C LYS A 10 -19.58 -7.51 -1.07
N VAL A 11 -18.80 -8.45 -1.62
CA VAL A 11 -17.47 -8.23 -2.22
C VAL A 11 -17.62 -8.02 -3.74
N GLY A 12 -18.70 -7.33 -4.14
CA GLY A 12 -19.27 -7.34 -5.49
C GLY A 12 -18.45 -6.72 -6.63
N ASN A 13 -17.19 -6.35 -6.43
CA ASN A 13 -16.45 -5.47 -7.34
C ASN A 13 -15.05 -6.00 -7.74
N GLY A 14 -14.81 -7.31 -7.75
CA GLY A 14 -13.47 -7.87 -8.06
C GLY A 14 -12.86 -7.32 -9.36
N VAL A 15 -13.62 -7.37 -10.47
CA VAL A 15 -13.16 -6.89 -11.79
C VAL A 15 -13.08 -5.35 -11.85
N GLU A 16 -14.04 -4.64 -11.26
CA GLU A 16 -14.02 -3.17 -11.23
C GLU A 16 -12.87 -2.64 -10.38
N ALA A 17 -12.51 -3.32 -9.30
CA ALA A 17 -11.38 -2.98 -8.46
C ALA A 17 -10.04 -3.29 -9.13
N GLU A 18 -9.92 -4.41 -9.85
CA GLU A 18 -8.73 -4.73 -10.65
C GLU A 18 -8.47 -3.67 -11.73
N ASP A 19 -9.51 -3.27 -12.48
CA ASP A 19 -9.42 -2.21 -13.48
C ASP A 19 -9.05 -0.85 -12.85
N GLU A 20 -9.64 -0.51 -11.69
CA GLU A 20 -9.34 0.74 -10.98
C GLU A 20 -7.93 0.75 -10.38
N ILE A 21 -7.43 -0.38 -9.87
CA ILE A 21 -6.05 -0.53 -9.39
C ILE A 21 -5.06 -0.38 -10.54
N SER A 22 -5.33 -1.02 -11.68
CA SER A 22 -4.52 -0.91 -12.88
C SER A 22 -4.43 0.55 -13.37
N TYR A 23 -5.57 1.24 -13.44
CA TYR A 23 -5.62 2.66 -13.78
C TYR A 23 -4.81 3.52 -12.80
N LEU A 24 -4.92 3.26 -11.50
CA LEU A 24 -4.17 4.01 -10.47
C LEU A 24 -2.67 3.75 -10.56
N SER A 25 -2.27 2.52 -10.87
CA SER A 25 -0.87 2.15 -11.12
C SER A 25 -0.30 2.95 -12.28
N ASP A 26 -0.96 2.92 -13.44
CA ASP A 26 -0.55 3.67 -14.64
C ASP A 26 -0.47 5.17 -14.36
N PHE A 27 -1.42 5.71 -13.60
CA PHE A 27 -1.46 7.12 -13.22
C PHE A 27 -0.30 7.52 -12.30
N LEU A 28 0.05 6.69 -11.32
CA LEU A 28 1.17 6.94 -10.43
C LEU A 28 2.51 6.83 -11.17
N ASP A 29 2.69 5.83 -12.04
CA ASP A 29 3.89 5.70 -12.86
C ASP A 29 4.09 6.94 -13.75
N ALA A 30 3.03 7.35 -14.48
CA ALA A 30 3.07 8.55 -15.30
C ALA A 30 3.42 9.81 -14.48
N SER A 31 2.89 9.92 -13.26
CA SER A 31 3.17 11.05 -12.36
C SER A 31 4.63 11.07 -11.88
N ILE A 32 5.19 9.90 -11.55
CA ILE A 32 6.60 9.76 -11.17
C ILE A 32 7.51 10.07 -12.36
N ALA A 33 7.18 9.57 -13.55
CA ALA A 33 7.92 9.87 -14.77
C ALA A 33 7.88 11.39 -15.07
N LEU A 34 6.72 12.02 -14.93
CA LEU A 34 6.57 13.47 -15.10
C LEU A 34 7.46 14.25 -14.12
N TYR A 35 7.55 13.82 -12.86
CA TYR A 35 8.45 14.42 -11.88
C TYR A 35 9.92 14.26 -12.30
N LYS A 36 10.35 13.03 -12.62
CA LYS A 36 11.75 12.73 -12.98
C LYS A 36 12.22 13.48 -14.23
N ILE A 37 11.34 13.65 -15.23
CA ILE A 37 11.63 14.37 -16.48
C ILE A 37 11.48 15.89 -16.30
N GLY A 38 10.59 16.34 -15.42
CA GLY A 38 10.10 17.71 -15.30
C GLY A 38 11.13 18.75 -14.85
N GLY A 39 12.19 18.34 -14.15
CA GLY A 39 13.35 19.18 -13.82
C GLY A 39 13.02 20.58 -13.25
N GLY A 40 11.91 20.73 -12.53
CA GLY A 40 11.44 21.99 -11.92
C GLY A 40 10.19 22.63 -12.55
N VAL A 41 9.75 22.24 -13.76
CA VAL A 41 8.54 22.83 -14.39
C VAL A 41 7.26 22.14 -13.91
N TYR A 42 7.29 20.82 -13.78
CA TYR A 42 6.13 20.00 -13.43
C TYR A 42 6.22 19.39 -12.04
N ASP A 43 7.30 19.61 -11.31
CA ASP A 43 7.56 18.96 -10.02
C ASP A 43 6.39 19.13 -9.05
N SER A 44 5.84 20.35 -8.93
CA SER A 44 4.72 20.59 -8.01
C SER A 44 3.41 19.94 -8.47
N GLU A 45 3.18 19.84 -9.78
CA GLU A 45 1.96 19.27 -10.33
C GLU A 45 2.01 17.74 -10.30
N ALA A 46 3.16 17.16 -10.65
CA ALA A 46 3.43 15.75 -10.53
C ALA A 46 3.29 15.25 -9.09
N ILE A 47 3.82 15.99 -8.10
CA ILE A 47 3.63 15.69 -6.66
C ILE A 47 2.15 15.71 -6.30
N ARG A 48 1.38 16.68 -6.78
CA ARG A 48 -0.07 16.75 -6.54
C ARG A 48 -0.80 15.55 -7.15
N TYR A 49 -0.40 15.10 -8.33
CA TYR A 49 -0.96 13.90 -8.95
C TYR A 49 -0.61 12.65 -8.17
N MET A 50 0.64 12.46 -7.75
CA MET A 50 1.01 11.33 -6.87
C MET A 50 0.18 11.31 -5.59
N PHE A 51 0.01 12.46 -4.93
CA PHE A 51 -0.85 12.56 -3.74
C PHE A 51 -2.31 12.21 -4.04
N ALA A 52 -2.86 12.68 -5.15
CA ALA A 52 -4.23 12.37 -5.56
C ALA A 52 -4.42 10.87 -5.85
N GLY A 53 -3.45 10.23 -6.52
CA GLY A 53 -3.47 8.80 -6.82
C GLY A 53 -3.44 7.95 -5.55
N VAL A 54 -2.51 8.24 -4.64
CA VAL A 54 -2.43 7.54 -3.34
C VAL A 54 -3.68 7.79 -2.49
N SER A 55 -4.20 9.01 -2.47
CA SER A 55 -5.45 9.33 -1.74
C SER A 55 -6.63 8.54 -2.27
N LYS A 56 -6.77 8.46 -3.60
CA LYS A 56 -7.84 7.71 -4.25
C LYS A 56 -7.73 6.21 -3.97
N TRP A 57 -6.53 5.67 -3.97
CA TRP A 57 -6.30 4.27 -3.58
C TRP A 57 -6.65 4.01 -2.10
N LEU A 58 -6.34 4.92 -1.18
CA LEU A 58 -6.74 4.79 0.24
C LEU A 58 -8.24 4.79 0.44
N GLU A 59 -8.99 5.55 -0.37
CA GLU A 59 -10.45 5.50 -0.36
C GLU A 59 -10.97 4.10 -0.72
N MET A 60 -10.26 3.37 -1.58
CA MET A 60 -10.62 2.00 -1.97
C MET A 60 -10.33 0.97 -0.87
N ILE A 61 -9.15 1.05 -0.24
CA ILE A 61 -8.74 0.04 0.77
C ILE A 61 -9.23 0.39 2.19
N GLY A 62 -9.73 1.60 2.40
CA GLY A 62 -10.24 2.10 3.68
C GLY A 62 -11.51 1.39 4.18
N PRO A 63 -11.78 1.40 5.50
CA PRO A 63 -10.90 1.87 6.56
C PRO A 63 -9.75 0.88 6.82
N LEU A 64 -8.58 1.42 7.19
CA LEU A 64 -7.42 0.64 7.62
C LEU A 64 -7.55 0.24 9.09
N ASN A 65 -6.91 -0.88 9.46
CA ASN A 65 -6.84 -1.27 10.86
C ASN A 65 -5.81 -0.40 11.60
N TYR A 66 -6.17 0.01 12.82
CA TYR A 66 -5.28 0.82 13.64
C TYR A 66 -4.36 -0.07 14.46
N TYR A 67 -3.05 0.11 14.25
CA TYR A 67 -2.00 -0.53 15.04
C TYR A 67 -1.28 0.53 15.86
N PRO A 68 -1.43 0.53 17.20
CA PRO A 68 -0.75 1.49 18.06
C PRO A 68 0.77 1.50 17.84
N GLY A 69 1.34 2.68 17.58
CA GLY A 69 2.79 2.85 17.36
C GLY A 69 3.26 2.67 15.92
N LEU A 70 2.40 2.25 14.98
CA LEU A 70 2.83 1.93 13.61
C LEU A 70 3.23 3.19 12.83
N ILE A 71 2.43 4.25 12.92
CA ILE A 71 2.71 5.52 12.24
C ILE A 71 4.00 6.14 12.80
N GLU A 72 4.18 6.11 14.11
CA GLU A 72 5.38 6.58 14.79
C GLU A 72 6.60 5.80 14.33
N LYS A 73 6.51 4.47 14.24
CA LYS A 73 7.60 3.62 13.76
C LYS A 73 7.99 3.89 12.32
N LEU A 74 7.01 4.05 11.43
CA LEU A 74 7.27 4.39 10.03
C LEU A 74 7.88 5.79 9.91
N SER A 75 7.37 6.76 10.67
CA SER A 75 7.89 8.14 10.67
C SER A 75 9.33 8.20 11.18
N ASP A 76 9.63 7.51 12.30
CA ASP A 76 10.97 7.41 12.88
C ASP A 76 11.96 6.71 11.95
N ALA A 77 11.47 5.78 11.12
CA ALA A 77 12.32 5.07 10.16
C ALA A 77 12.70 5.91 8.94
N GLY A 78 12.15 7.12 8.79
CA GLY A 78 12.53 8.05 7.73
C GLY A 78 12.12 7.59 6.34
N VAL A 79 10.85 7.23 6.17
CA VAL A 79 10.25 6.89 4.86
C VAL A 79 10.60 7.98 3.84
N ARG A 80 11.33 7.61 2.79
CA ARG A 80 11.68 8.53 1.69
C ARG A 80 10.43 8.93 0.90
N LYS A 81 10.48 10.07 0.24
CA LYS A 81 9.39 10.47 -0.67
C LYS A 81 9.36 9.54 -1.87
N LEU A 82 8.17 9.22 -2.39
CA LEU A 82 8.00 8.34 -3.55
C LEU A 82 8.86 8.79 -4.75
N TRP A 83 8.92 10.11 -4.98
CA TRP A 83 9.62 10.71 -6.10
C TRP A 83 11.13 10.89 -5.91
N GLU A 84 11.64 10.64 -4.70
CA GLU A 84 13.08 10.64 -4.37
C GLU A 84 13.63 9.21 -4.21
N ALA A 85 12.76 8.22 -4.15
CA ALA A 85 13.12 6.83 -3.96
C ALA A 85 13.44 6.12 -5.28
N ASP A 86 14.26 5.07 -5.18
CA ASP A 86 14.55 4.16 -6.29
C ASP A 86 13.41 3.13 -6.40
N LEU A 87 12.23 3.63 -6.76
CA LEU A 87 11.02 2.84 -6.96
C LEU A 87 10.81 2.54 -8.44
N ASP A 88 10.66 1.25 -8.72
CA ASP A 88 10.17 0.74 -9.99
C ASP A 88 8.64 0.82 -10.06
N ALA A 89 8.09 1.10 -11.23
CA ALA A 89 6.66 1.17 -11.49
C ALA A 89 5.98 -0.17 -11.14
N ASP A 90 6.63 -1.28 -11.47
CA ASP A 90 6.17 -2.63 -11.16
C ASP A 90 5.98 -2.86 -9.66
N LEU A 91 6.85 -2.28 -8.83
CA LEU A 91 6.75 -2.43 -7.38
C LEU A 91 5.59 -1.59 -6.80
N ILE A 92 5.31 -0.43 -7.38
CA ILE A 92 4.14 0.38 -7.00
C ILE A 92 2.87 -0.38 -7.34
N SER A 93 2.77 -0.90 -8.57
CA SER A 93 1.64 -1.71 -9.00
C SER A 93 1.36 -2.87 -8.05
N LYS A 94 2.39 -3.69 -7.79
CA LYS A 94 2.33 -4.81 -6.83
C LYS A 94 1.93 -4.35 -5.44
N ALA A 95 2.42 -3.20 -4.96
CA ALA A 95 2.05 -2.69 -3.65
C ALA A 95 0.56 -2.31 -3.57
N LEU A 96 0.01 -1.66 -4.59
CA LEU A 96 -1.42 -1.32 -4.64
C LEU A 96 -2.27 -2.58 -4.65
N GLU A 97 -1.89 -3.57 -5.47
CA GLU A 97 -2.54 -4.88 -5.57
C GLU A 97 -2.47 -5.62 -4.23
N ALA A 98 -1.28 -5.79 -3.66
CA ALA A 98 -1.08 -6.47 -2.38
C ALA A 98 -1.87 -5.81 -1.24
N GLY A 99 -1.91 -4.47 -1.19
CA GLY A 99 -2.70 -3.75 -0.20
C GLY A 99 -4.20 -4.03 -0.32
N TRP A 100 -4.72 -4.16 -1.55
CA TRP A 100 -6.10 -4.55 -1.84
C TRP A 100 -6.36 -6.03 -1.52
N GLU A 101 -5.53 -6.94 -2.01
CA GLU A 101 -5.71 -8.37 -1.77
C GLU A 101 -5.65 -8.71 -0.28
N CYS A 102 -4.75 -8.09 0.48
CA CYS A 102 -4.72 -8.25 1.93
C CYS A 102 -5.92 -7.65 2.64
N LYS A 103 -6.52 -6.57 2.09
CA LYS A 103 -7.79 -6.05 2.58
C LYS A 103 -8.90 -7.07 2.37
N ILE A 104 -9.01 -7.64 1.17
CA ILE A 104 -10.02 -8.66 0.84
C ILE A 104 -9.82 -9.91 1.70
N ALA A 105 -8.58 -10.39 1.82
CA ALA A 105 -8.24 -11.53 2.65
C ALA A 105 -8.68 -11.31 4.10
N SER A 106 -8.44 -10.13 4.68
CA SER A 106 -8.92 -9.81 6.03
C SER A 106 -10.44 -9.93 6.18
N LEU A 107 -11.20 -9.51 5.16
CA LEU A 107 -12.66 -9.56 5.19
C LEU A 107 -13.22 -10.99 5.08
N ILE A 108 -12.51 -11.89 4.40
CA ILE A 108 -12.96 -13.27 4.17
C ILE A 108 -12.25 -14.31 5.06
N GLY A 109 -11.32 -13.89 5.92
CA GLY A 109 -10.54 -14.77 6.79
C GLY A 109 -9.41 -15.52 6.06
N GLY A 110 -8.75 -14.88 5.10
CA GLY A 110 -7.61 -15.42 4.37
C GLY A 110 -6.36 -15.54 5.24
N GLU A 111 -5.64 -16.65 5.09
CA GLU A 111 -4.42 -16.99 5.82
C GLU A 111 -3.40 -17.64 4.86
N GLY A 112 -2.16 -17.83 5.32
CA GLY A 112 -1.15 -18.59 4.56
C GLY A 112 -0.54 -17.79 3.40
N GLU A 113 -0.64 -18.33 2.18
CA GLU A 113 0.04 -17.81 0.97
C GLU A 113 -0.20 -16.31 0.73
N ILE A 114 -1.42 -15.82 0.98
CA ILE A 114 -1.71 -14.40 0.80
C ILE A 114 -0.96 -13.49 1.78
N VAL A 115 -0.76 -13.97 3.02
CA VAL A 115 -0.02 -13.23 4.03
C VAL A 115 1.46 -13.21 3.68
N GLU A 116 1.99 -14.30 3.14
CA GLU A 116 3.37 -14.38 2.64
C GLU A 116 3.59 -13.42 1.47
N TYR A 117 2.68 -13.42 0.48
CA TYR A 117 2.72 -12.48 -0.64
C TYR A 117 2.73 -11.02 -0.17
N CYS A 118 1.77 -10.61 0.68
CA CYS A 118 1.73 -9.24 1.17
C CYS A 118 2.95 -8.87 2.01
N ARG A 119 3.50 -9.83 2.78
CA ARG A 119 4.73 -9.64 3.56
C ARG A 119 5.92 -9.37 2.66
N GLU A 120 6.06 -10.12 1.56
CA GLU A 120 7.14 -9.95 0.59
C GLU A 120 7.06 -8.59 -0.08
N VAL A 121 5.89 -8.24 -0.63
CA VAL A 121 5.68 -6.95 -1.32
C VAL A 121 5.86 -5.77 -0.37
N ALA A 122 5.33 -5.83 0.86
CA ALA A 122 5.57 -4.80 1.86
C ALA A 122 7.06 -4.65 2.17
N GLY A 123 7.78 -5.76 2.29
CA GLY A 123 9.23 -5.75 2.53
C GLY A 123 10.01 -5.08 1.39
N GLU A 124 9.66 -5.39 0.14
CA GLU A 124 10.26 -4.75 -1.04
C GLU A 124 9.96 -3.25 -1.09
N LEU A 125 8.70 -2.86 -0.89
CA LEU A 125 8.29 -1.45 -0.86
C LEU A 125 9.05 -0.66 0.20
N LEU A 126 9.04 -1.12 1.45
CA LEU A 126 9.69 -0.43 2.55
C LEU A 126 11.21 -0.33 2.34
N LYS A 127 11.84 -1.39 1.81
CA LYS A 127 13.27 -1.37 1.47
C LYS A 127 13.59 -0.33 0.40
N SER A 128 12.79 -0.23 -0.66
CA SER A 128 12.96 0.77 -1.73
C SER A 128 12.77 2.20 -1.22
N LEU A 129 11.95 2.37 -0.18
CA LEU A 129 11.74 3.63 0.54
C LEU A 129 12.78 3.90 1.64
N GLY A 130 13.81 3.04 1.78
CA GLY A 130 14.91 3.22 2.71
C GLY A 130 14.59 2.85 4.16
N VAL A 131 13.53 2.09 4.40
CA VAL A 131 13.05 1.72 5.73
C VAL A 131 13.55 0.33 6.15
N ASP A 132 13.99 0.19 7.41
CA ASP A 132 14.30 -1.11 8.01
C ASP A 132 13.01 -1.89 8.32
N TYR A 133 12.60 -2.71 7.36
CA TYR A 133 11.44 -3.58 7.49
C TYR A 133 11.58 -4.60 8.63
N THR A 134 12.80 -5.07 8.93
CA THR A 134 13.02 -6.08 10.00
C THR A 134 12.70 -5.48 11.37
N GLY A 135 13.10 -4.22 11.60
CA GLY A 135 12.78 -3.48 12.81
C GLY A 135 11.27 -3.31 13.02
N ILE A 136 10.52 -3.10 11.94
CA ILE A 136 9.05 -2.99 11.98
C ILE A 136 8.42 -4.34 12.31
N LEU A 137 8.78 -5.42 11.59
CA LEU A 137 8.22 -6.75 11.86
C LEU A 137 8.46 -7.20 13.30
N LYS A 138 9.65 -6.91 13.86
CA LYS A 138 9.96 -7.24 15.25
C LYS A 138 9.09 -6.47 16.25
N ALA A 139 8.77 -5.21 15.96
CA ALA A 139 7.91 -4.40 16.82
C ALA A 139 6.44 -4.87 16.79
N PHE A 140 6.03 -5.53 15.71
CA PHE A 140 4.65 -5.98 15.46
C PHE A 140 4.56 -7.49 15.28
N GLU A 141 5.42 -8.28 15.94
CA GLU A 141 5.52 -9.73 15.74
C GLU A 141 4.16 -10.43 15.93
N GLY A 142 3.39 -10.03 16.94
CA GLY A 142 2.05 -10.57 17.24
C GLY A 142 0.95 -10.19 16.23
N GLU A 143 1.21 -9.21 15.35
CA GLU A 143 0.28 -8.74 14.33
C GLU A 143 0.73 -9.14 12.91
N SER A 144 2.02 -9.46 12.73
CA SER A 144 2.64 -9.77 11.44
C SER A 144 2.14 -11.05 10.76
N GLY A 145 1.29 -11.83 11.43
CA GLY A 145 0.59 -12.98 10.83
C GLY A 145 -0.74 -12.62 10.17
N ARG A 146 -1.18 -11.36 10.24
CA ARG A 146 -2.52 -10.93 9.80
C ARG A 146 -2.46 -10.18 8.47
N PRO A 147 -3.34 -10.48 7.50
CA PRO A 147 -3.35 -9.77 6.22
C PRO A 147 -3.68 -8.28 6.38
N GLU A 148 -4.60 -7.92 7.29
CA GLU A 148 -4.92 -6.52 7.56
C GLU A 148 -3.73 -5.67 8.04
N PHE A 149 -2.74 -6.29 8.68
CA PHE A 149 -1.53 -5.59 9.12
C PHE A 149 -0.78 -5.10 7.89
N TYR A 150 -0.63 -5.92 6.86
CA TYR A 150 0.06 -5.56 5.63
C TYR A 150 -0.72 -4.55 4.79
N SER A 151 -2.05 -4.68 4.69
CA SER A 151 -2.89 -3.66 4.05
C SER A 151 -2.69 -2.28 4.71
N SER A 152 -2.68 -2.24 6.04
CA SER A 152 -2.46 -1.00 6.81
C SER A 152 -1.02 -0.50 6.68
N LEU A 153 -0.03 -1.39 6.71
CA LEU A 153 1.38 -1.07 6.57
C LEU A 153 1.69 -0.45 5.21
N ILE A 154 1.25 -1.08 4.12
CA ILE A 154 1.40 -0.55 2.75
C ILE A 154 0.64 0.77 2.63
N GLY A 155 -0.59 0.81 3.12
CA GLY A 155 -1.45 2.00 3.22
C GLY A 155 -0.73 3.22 3.76
N LEU A 156 -0.26 3.09 5.00
CA LEU A 156 0.42 4.16 5.73
C LEU A 156 1.78 4.49 5.13
N THR A 157 2.50 3.50 4.59
CA THR A 157 3.79 3.73 3.96
C THR A 157 3.66 4.61 2.73
N LEU A 158 2.68 4.35 1.85
CA LEU A 158 2.43 5.17 0.66
C LEU A 158 1.95 6.58 1.03
N VAL A 159 1.12 6.73 2.09
CA VAL A 159 0.74 8.05 2.64
C VAL A 159 1.97 8.82 3.10
N LEU A 160 2.83 8.20 3.90
CA LEU A 160 4.01 8.87 4.45
C LEU A 160 5.01 9.22 3.34
N ALA A 161 5.14 8.37 2.33
CA ALA A 161 5.97 8.61 1.16
C ALA A 161 5.41 9.71 0.22
N THR A 162 4.14 10.11 0.38
CA THR A 162 3.52 11.21 -0.39
C THR A 162 3.25 12.48 0.42
N ASN A 163 3.29 12.41 1.76
CA ASN A 163 3.24 13.61 2.59
C ASN A 163 4.39 14.55 2.21
N ILE A 164 4.16 15.86 2.21
CA ILE A 164 5.11 16.90 1.81
C ILE A 164 5.82 17.44 3.05
#